data_AF-A0A351NWI2-F1
#
_entry.id   AF-A0A351NWI2-F1
#
_cell.length_a   1.000
_cell.length_b   1.000
_cell.length_c   1.000
_cell.angle_alpha   90.00
_cell.angle_beta   90.00
_cell.angle_gamma   90.00
#
_symmetry.space_group_name_H-M   'P 1'
#
loop_
_entity.id
_entity.type
_entity.pdbx_description
1 polymer ?
#
loop_
_entity_poly.entity_id
_entity_poly.type
_entity_poly.pdbx_seq_one_letter_code
_entity_poly.pdbx_strand_id
1 'polypeptide(L)'
;AFAMKNPPIPSFLDGIGNGLGYSVILMIVAFFRELFGAGTLWGVVVLPVETNGGWYVANGMMLMPPSAFVLIGLLIWALRSWKKTQVEKADFKITKNSQPSEVI
;
A
#
# COMPACT_ATOMS: atom_id res chain seq x y z
N ALA A 1 -6.16 -19.62 -4.61
CA ALA A 1 -6.28 -20.38 -3.36
C ALA A 1 -5.32 -21.58 -3.38
N PHE A 2 -4.11 -21.41 -2.83
CA PHE A 2 -3.09 -22.47 -2.74
C PHE A 2 -3.43 -23.48 -1.62
N ALA A 3 -4.10 -23.02 -0.56
CA ALA A 3 -4.55 -23.82 0.58
C ALA A 3 -5.62 -24.88 0.25
N MET A 4 -6.43 -24.66 -0.78
CA MET A 4 -7.50 -25.61 -1.18
C MET A 4 -7.00 -26.74 -2.08
N LYS A 5 -5.75 -26.67 -2.57
CA LYS A 5 -5.19 -27.61 -3.56
C LYS A 5 -3.91 -28.33 -3.11
N ASN A 6 -3.39 -28.06 -1.90
CA ASN A 6 -2.11 -28.59 -1.42
C ASN A 6 -2.19 -29.13 0.03
N PRO A 7 -1.30 -30.06 0.42
CA PRO A 7 -1.24 -30.62 1.78
C PRO A 7 -1.06 -29.54 2.87
N PRO A 8 -1.42 -29.82 4.14
CA PRO A 8 -1.56 -28.80 5.19
C PRO A 8 -0.28 -28.00 5.51
N ILE A 9 0.91 -28.61 5.39
CA ILE A 9 2.19 -27.96 5.70
C ILE A 9 2.55 -26.85 4.69
N PRO A 10 2.58 -27.08 3.35
CA PRO A 10 2.83 -26.01 2.39
C PRO A 10 1.74 -24.92 2.39
N SER A 11 0.50 -25.28 2.70
CA SER A 11 -0.61 -24.33 2.86
C SER A 11 -0.45 -23.41 4.07
N PHE A 12 0.15 -23.90 5.15
CA PHE A 12 0.49 -23.09 6.33
C PHE A 12 1.58 -22.06 6.02
N LEU A 13 2.62 -22.47 5.28
CA LEU A 13 3.67 -21.56 4.80
C LEU A 13 3.12 -20.47 3.86
N ASP A 14 2.19 -20.80 2.96
CA ASP A 14 1.50 -19.81 2.12
C ASP A 14 0.65 -18.83 2.96
N GLY A 15 -0.04 -19.31 3.98
CA GLY A 15 -0.77 -18.46 4.94
C GLY A 15 0.14 -17.47 5.67
N ILE A 16 1.29 -17.94 6.17
CA ILE A 16 2.31 -17.09 6.80
C ILE A 16 2.86 -16.06 5.81
N GLY A 17 3.18 -16.48 4.58
CA GLY A 17 3.70 -15.58 3.55
C GLY A 17 2.75 -14.43 3.23
N ASN A 18 1.46 -14.74 3.07
CA ASN A 18 0.43 -13.71 2.82
C ASN A 18 0.22 -12.81 4.05
N GLY A 19 0.17 -13.39 5.25
CA GLY A 19 0.04 -12.62 6.49
C GLY A 19 1.22 -11.68 6.73
N LEU A 20 2.45 -12.17 6.54
CA LEU A 20 3.66 -11.36 6.64
C LEU A 20 3.68 -10.26 5.58
N GLY A 21 3.35 -10.58 4.32
CA GLY A 21 3.26 -9.59 3.25
C GLY A 21 2.28 -8.46 3.58
N TYR A 22 1.10 -8.79 4.09
CA TYR A 22 0.12 -7.78 4.52
C TYR A 22 0.60 -6.98 5.73
N SER A 23 1.20 -7.63 6.72
CA SER A 23 1.73 -6.95 7.91
C SER A 23 2.83 -5.94 7.57
N VAL A 24 3.71 -6.24 6.61
CA VAL A 24 4.75 -5.33 6.14
C VAL A 24 4.14 -4.09 5.51
N ILE A 25 3.11 -4.24 4.67
CA ILE A 25 2.41 -3.09 4.08
C ILE A 25 1.79 -2.22 5.18
N LEU A 26 1.12 -2.83 6.16
CA LEU A 26 0.53 -2.10 7.28
C LEU A 26 1.57 -1.34 8.11
N MET A 27 2.71 -1.96 8.40
CA MET A 27 3.80 -1.32 9.15
C MET A 27 4.36 -0.11 8.40
N ILE A 28 4.57 -0.21 7.08
CA ILE A 28 5.06 0.92 6.29
C ILE A 28 4.04 2.06 6.27
N VAL A 29 2.76 1.74 6.08
CA VAL A 29 1.69 2.77 6.12
C VAL A 29 1.61 3.41 7.49
N ALA A 30 1.67 2.63 8.57
CA ALA A 30 1.65 3.14 9.94
C ALA A 30 2.85 4.05 10.23
N PHE A 31 4.06 3.67 9.80
CA PHE A 31 5.27 4.47 9.93
C PHE A 31 5.10 5.89 9.36
N PHE A 32 4.61 6.00 8.11
CA PHE A 32 4.40 7.32 7.50
C PHE A 32 3.27 8.10 8.17
N ARG A 33 2.23 7.40 8.65
CA ARG A 33 1.11 8.05 9.34
C ARG A 33 1.50 8.61 10.70
N GLU A 34 2.29 7.88 11.47
CA GLU A 34 2.77 8.33 12.78
C GLU A 34 3.74 9.50 12.62
N LEU A 35 4.68 9.37 11.67
CA LEU A 35 5.71 10.36 11.42
C LEU A 35 5.12 11.71 10.96
N PHE A 36 4.22 11.71 9.98
CA PHE A 36 3.65 12.96 9.44
C PHE A 36 2.35 13.41 10.14
N GLY A 37 1.65 12.50 10.82
CA GLY A 37 0.43 12.81 11.56
C GLY A 37 0.71 13.36 12.96
N ALA A 38 1.57 12.69 13.72
CA ALA A 38 1.85 13.03 15.12
C ALA A 38 3.30 13.46 15.37
N GLY A 39 4.17 13.45 14.36
CA GLY A 39 5.58 13.80 14.51
C GLY A 39 6.39 12.80 15.34
N THR A 40 5.82 11.63 15.61
CA THR A 40 6.40 10.61 16.48
C THR A 40 6.61 9.32 15.73
N LEU A 41 7.49 8.49 16.26
CA LEU A 41 7.75 7.17 15.73
C LEU A 41 8.02 6.21 16.90
N TRP A 42 7.16 5.20 17.09
CA TRP A 42 7.27 4.25 18.19
C TRP A 42 7.39 4.94 19.57
N GLY A 43 6.71 6.07 19.74
CA GLY A 43 6.74 6.88 20.95
C GLY A 43 7.96 7.81 21.10
N VAL A 44 8.90 7.80 20.16
CA VAL A 44 10.01 8.77 20.11
C VAL A 44 9.58 9.98 19.28
N VAL A 45 9.81 11.20 19.80
CA VAL A 45 9.54 12.45 19.06
C VAL A 45 10.63 12.65 18.02
N VAL A 46 10.28 12.55 16.74
CA VAL A 46 11.20 12.75 15.61
C VAL A 46 11.02 14.14 15.01
N LEU A 47 9.77 14.57 14.85
CA LEU A 47 9.39 15.90 14.38
C LEU A 47 8.63 16.60 15.52
N PRO A 48 9.28 17.53 16.24
CA PRO A 48 8.62 18.30 17.29
C PRO A 48 7.46 19.08 16.69
N VAL A 49 6.24 18.70 17.07
CA VAL A 49 5.01 19.30 16.53
C VAL A 49 4.79 20.69 17.15
N GLU A 50 4.28 21.65 16.38
CA GLU A 50 3.99 23.00 16.87
C GLU A 50 3.07 23.01 18.10
N THR A 51 2.12 22.08 18.20
CA THR A 51 1.23 21.93 19.36
C THR A 51 1.98 21.63 20.66
N ASN A 52 3.18 21.06 20.57
CA ASN A 52 4.05 20.72 21.70
C ASN A 52 5.28 21.66 21.78
N GLY A 53 5.21 22.84 21.17
CA GLY A 53 6.31 23.82 21.17
C GLY A 53 7.42 23.56 20.14
N GLY A 54 7.16 22.69 19.15
CA GLY A 54 8.05 22.43 18.04
C GLY A 54 7.84 23.33 16.82
N TRP A 55 8.42 22.95 15.68
CA TRP A 55 8.37 23.71 14.42
C TRP A 55 7.57 23.00 13.31
N TYR A 56 7.17 21.75 13.54
CA TYR A 56 6.49 20.94 12.54
C TYR A 56 4.97 21.06 12.67
N VAL A 57 4.29 21.52 11.62
CA VAL A 57 2.82 21.51 11.56
C VAL A 57 2.35 20.09 11.23
N ALA A 58 1.72 19.42 12.20
CA ALA A 58 1.14 18.10 12.00
C ALA A 58 0.08 18.08 10.90
N ASN A 59 0.16 17.09 10.02
CA ASN A 59 -0.85 16.92 8.98
C ASN A 59 -2.06 16.15 9.53
N GLY A 60 -3.10 16.89 9.93
CA GLY A 60 -4.34 16.31 10.47
C GLY A 60 -5.04 15.32 9.52
N MET A 61 -4.87 15.45 8.20
CA MET A 61 -5.41 14.48 7.25
C MET A 61 -4.74 13.10 7.35
N MET A 62 -3.46 13.06 7.76
CA MET A 62 -2.68 11.83 7.88
C MET A 62 -3.17 10.92 9.03
N LEU A 63 -3.89 11.51 9.99
CA LEU A 63 -4.53 10.77 11.08
C LEU A 63 -5.86 10.15 10.63
N MET A 64 -6.51 10.68 9.60
CA MET A 64 -7.82 10.21 9.13
C MET A 64 -7.71 8.96 8.23
N PRO A 65 -8.76 8.11 8.18
CA PRO A 65 -8.79 6.94 7.29
C PRO A 65 -8.49 7.20 5.79
N PRO A 66 -8.94 8.32 5.17
CA PRO A 66 -8.68 8.62 3.76
C PRO A 66 -7.19 8.61 3.37
N SER A 67 -6.30 9.01 4.28
CA SER A 67 -4.85 9.03 4.01
C SER A 67 -4.26 7.66 3.71
N ALA A 68 -4.82 6.60 4.31
CA ALA A 68 -4.34 5.24 4.10
C ALA A 68 -4.48 4.80 2.64
N PHE A 69 -5.59 5.16 1.99
CA PHE A 69 -5.82 4.82 0.57
C PHE A 69 -4.83 5.53 -0.34
N VAL A 70 -4.53 6.80 -0.07
CA VAL A 70 -3.53 7.57 -0.83
C VAL A 70 -2.15 6.97 -0.67
N LEU A 71 -1.73 6.66 0.57
CA LEU A 71 -0.44 6.04 0.84
C LEU A 71 -0.28 4.67 0.19
N ILE A 72 -1.32 3.82 0.27
CA ILE A 72 -1.31 2.50 -0.39
C ILE A 72 -1.25 2.66 -1.91
N GLY A 73 -2.01 3.60 -2.48
CA GLY A 73 -1.96 3.91 -3.91
C GLY A 73 -0.56 4.34 -4.37
N LEU A 74 0.09 5.23 -3.62
CA LEU A 74 1.47 5.66 -3.88
C LEU A 74 2.48 4.52 -3.71
N LEU A 75 2.31 3.67 -2.70
CA LEU A 75 3.14 2.47 -2.49
C LEU A 75 3.05 1.50 -3.67
N ILE A 76 1.82 1.18 -4.12
CA ILE A 76 1.61 0.30 -5.28
C ILE A 76 2.22 0.94 -6.53
N TRP A 77 2.01 2.24 -6.73
CA TRP A 77 2.61 2.96 -7.85
C TRP A 77 4.14 2.92 -7.83
N ALA A 78 4.76 3.17 -6.67
CA ALA A 78 6.22 3.11 -6.51
C ALA A 78 6.75 1.70 -6.78
N LEU A 79 6.11 0.67 -6.20
CA LEU A 79 6.49 -0.73 -6.40
C LEU A 79 6.37 -1.15 -7.89
N ARG A 80 5.29 -0.77 -8.58
CA ARG A 80 5.09 -1.08 -10.00
C ARG A 80 6.02 -0.28 -10.91
N SER A 81 6.35 0.95 -10.53
CA SER A 81 7.31 1.79 -11.27
C SER A 81 8.72 1.21 -11.21
N TRP A 82 9.10 0.61 -10.08
CA TRP A 82 10.40 -0.04 -9.92
C TRP A 82 10.44 -1.46 -10.50
N LYS A 83 9.44 -2.30 -10.20
CA LYS A 83 9.32 -3.68 -10.73
C LYS A 83 8.33 -3.73 -11.90
N LYS A 84 8.73 -3.17 -13.03
CA LYS A 84 7.92 -3.13 -14.27
C LYS A 84 7.55 -4.52 -14.83
N THR A 85 8.24 -5.58 -14.42
CA THR A 85 7.86 -6.97 -14.76
C THR A 85 6.45 -7.34 -14.30
N GLN A 86 5.94 -6.70 -13.25
CA GLN A 86 4.58 -6.92 -12.73
C GLN A 86 3.52 -6.05 -13.42
N VAL A 87 3.93 -5.22 -14.39
CA VAL A 87 3.00 -4.43 -15.20
C VAL A 87 2.46 -5.33 -16.30
N GLU A 88 1.21 -5.74 -16.15
CA GLU A 88 0.50 -6.51 -17.16
C GLU A 88 0.45 -5.74 -18.48
N LYS A 89 0.63 -6.46 -19.59
CA LYS A 89 0.46 -5.86 -20.92
C LYS A 89 -1.02 -5.53 -21.08
N ALA A 90 -1.31 -4.37 -21.66
CA ALA A 90 -2.70 -4.04 -22.00
C ALA A 90 -3.26 -5.13 -22.92
N ASP A 91 -4.34 -5.78 -22.50
CA ASP A 91 -5.02 -6.82 -23.29
C ASP A 91 -5.58 -6.26 -24.61
N PHE A 92 -5.85 -4.95 -24.64
CA PHE A 92 -6.38 -4.26 -25.81
C PHE A 92 -5.35 -3.28 -26.39
N LYS A 93 -4.93 -3.52 -27.62
CA LYS A 93 -4.12 -2.59 -28.41
C LYS A 93 -5.05 -1.56 -29.05
N ILE A 94 -5.01 -0.31 -28.59
CA ILE A 94 -5.82 0.78 -29.17
C ILE A 94 -5.41 0.96 -30.64
N THR A 95 -6.20 0.38 -31.54
CA THR A 95 -6.11 0.54 -32.98
C THR A 95 -7.10 1.62 -33.37
N LYS A 96 -6.78 2.47 -34.36
CA LYS A 96 -7.57 3.64 -34.78
C LYS A 96 -9.03 3.37 -35.22
N ASN A 97 -9.56 2.13 -35.13
CA ASN A 97 -10.91 1.79 -35.60
C ASN A 97 -11.55 0.53 -34.97
N SER A 98 -11.43 0.29 -33.67
CA SER A 98 -12.17 -0.82 -33.02
C SER A 98 -13.61 -0.40 -32.73
N GLN A 99 -14.56 -0.89 -33.53
CA GLN A 99 -15.99 -0.80 -33.21
C GLN A 99 -16.28 -1.64 -31.94
N PRO A 100 -17.14 -1.17 -31.03
CA PRO A 100 -17.56 -1.96 -29.88
C PRO A 100 -18.34 -3.18 -30.38
N SER A 101 -17.77 -4.38 -30.28
CA SER A 101 -18.53 -5.60 -30.50
C SER A 101 -19.41 -5.83 -29.28
N GLU A 102 -20.73 -5.74 -29.46
CA GLU A 102 -21.70 -6.19 -28.46
C GLU A 102 -21.48 -7.68 -28.17
N VAL A 103 -21.32 -8.01 -26.89
CA VAL A 103 -21.38 -9.37 -26.37
C VAL A 103 -22.83 -9.65 -26.01
N ILE A 104 -23.46 -10.57 -26.76
CA ILE A 104 -24.73 -11.24 -26.41
C ILE A 104 -24.44 -12.34 -25.39
#